data_AF-A0A1J3F7N4-F1
#
_entry.id   AF-A0A1J3F7N4-F1
#
_cell.length_a   1.000
_cell.length_b   1.000
_cell.length_c   1.000
_cell.angle_alpha   90.00
_cell.angle_beta   90.00
_cell.angle_gamma   90.00
#
_symmetry.space_group_name_H-M   'P 1'
#
loop_
_entity.id
_entity.type
_entity.pdbx_description
1 polymer ?
#
loop_
_entity_poly.entity_id
_entity_poly.type
_entity_poly.pdbx_seq_one_letter_code
_entity_poly.pdbx_strand_id
1 'polypeptide(L)'
;VVHQSCISLPRVIRISRHHHRIAFTPSFDQGERCCSVCRREINNEYGGYSCTGKGCSYAAHSRCATQSNVWDGKDLENVPEEVEEEVEPFVRISSGIIQHFRHEDHHMRLNEDTNREYDDDKQCQACITSIYFGNFYSCMQCDFILHENCANLSRKIHHPIHPHMLTLGGGYEGVLHYLEDQCSACFSICRAGFYYECGIEECDFRVHVQCATISE
;
A
#
# COMPACT_ATOMS: atom_id res chain seq x y z
N VAL A 1 5.69 21.83 -32.59
CA VAL A 1 4.70 22.75 -31.97
C VAL A 1 4.59 22.36 -30.52
N VAL A 2 4.83 23.27 -29.57
CA VAL A 2 4.63 22.99 -28.13
C VAL A 2 3.16 23.27 -27.83
N HIS A 3 2.39 22.28 -27.39
CA HIS A 3 1.02 22.51 -26.96
C HIS A 3 1.02 23.32 -25.65
N GLN A 4 0.14 24.32 -25.53
CA GLN A 4 0.02 25.15 -24.31
C GLN A 4 -0.20 24.27 -23.05
N SER A 5 -0.93 23.17 -23.21
CA SER A 5 -1.18 22.17 -22.17
C SER A 5 0.06 21.35 -21.76
N CYS A 6 1.10 21.29 -22.60
CA CYS A 6 2.36 20.62 -22.30
C CYS A 6 3.36 21.53 -21.58
N ILE A 7 3.14 22.85 -21.55
CA ILE A 7 3.99 23.80 -20.82
C ILE A 7 3.76 23.70 -19.31
N SER A 8 2.54 23.31 -18.90
CA SER A 8 2.14 23.18 -17.50
C SER A 8 2.28 21.76 -16.95
N LEU A 9 2.86 20.82 -17.69
CA LEU A 9 3.08 19.45 -17.19
C LEU A 9 4.27 19.42 -16.24
N PRO A 10 4.16 18.72 -15.09
CA PRO A 10 5.25 18.59 -14.15
C PRO A 10 6.42 17.81 -14.77
N ARG A 11 7.64 18.15 -14.36
CA ARG A 11 8.87 17.58 -14.95
C ARG A 11 9.20 16.22 -14.38
N VAL A 12 9.10 16.06 -13.07
CA VAL A 12 9.38 14.81 -12.36
C VAL A 12 8.26 14.56 -11.37
N ILE A 13 7.63 13.39 -11.42
CA ILE A 13 6.55 13.05 -10.49
C ILE A 13 6.76 11.66 -9.90
N ARG A 14 6.07 11.42 -8.80
CA ARG A 14 5.89 10.08 -8.23
C ARG A 14 4.42 9.70 -8.37
N ILE A 15 4.18 8.43 -8.71
CA ILE A 15 2.83 7.90 -8.84
C ILE A 15 2.68 6.65 -7.98
N SER A 16 1.47 6.36 -7.53
CA SER A 16 1.21 5.20 -6.66
C SER A 16 1.39 3.84 -7.33
N ARG A 17 1.37 3.81 -8.67
CA ARG A 17 1.47 2.58 -9.48
C ARG A 17 2.88 2.20 -9.87
N HIS A 18 3.89 2.95 -9.43
CA HIS A 18 5.29 2.67 -9.72
C HIS A 18 6.22 3.22 -8.64
N HIS A 19 7.19 2.41 -8.21
CA HIS A 19 8.08 2.79 -7.11
C HIS A 19 9.06 3.91 -7.46
N HIS A 20 9.56 3.96 -8.69
CA HIS A 20 10.50 5.00 -9.09
C HIS A 20 9.77 6.28 -9.50
N ARG A 21 10.48 7.40 -9.37
CA ARG A 21 10.08 8.64 -10.04
C ARG A 21 10.07 8.47 -11.56
N ILE A 22 9.08 9.11 -12.18
CA ILE A 22 8.94 9.17 -13.62
C ILE A 22 9.14 10.62 -14.07
N ALA A 23 9.84 10.81 -15.18
CA ALA A 23 10.12 12.11 -15.76
C ALA A 23 9.33 12.31 -17.05
N PHE A 24 8.92 13.55 -17.31
CA PHE A 24 8.26 13.90 -18.55
C PHE A 24 9.20 13.78 -19.74
N THR A 25 8.76 13.04 -20.73
CA THR A 25 9.46 12.75 -21.97
C THR A 25 8.62 13.28 -23.13
N PRO A 26 9.04 14.37 -23.80
CA PRO A 26 8.28 15.00 -24.88
C PRO A 26 8.01 14.07 -26.07
N SER A 27 8.94 13.17 -26.37
CA SER A 27 8.87 12.20 -27.45
C SER A 27 9.65 10.96 -27.07
N PHE A 28 9.05 9.78 -27.25
CA PHE A 28 9.76 8.52 -27.08
C PHE A 28 10.51 8.14 -28.37
N ASP A 29 11.66 7.48 -28.22
CA ASP A 29 12.39 6.90 -29.35
C ASP A 29 11.50 5.92 -30.14
N GLN A 30 11.86 5.66 -31.40
CA GLN A 30 11.11 4.73 -32.26
C GLN A 30 11.02 3.34 -31.63
N GLY A 31 9.83 3.01 -31.14
CA GLY A 31 9.47 1.74 -30.52
C GLY A 31 8.06 1.82 -29.95
N GLU A 32 7.26 0.77 -30.13
CA GLU A 32 5.92 0.68 -29.53
C GLU A 32 6.05 0.66 -28.01
N ARG A 33 5.64 1.74 -27.35
CA ARG A 33 5.53 1.79 -25.89
C ARG A 33 4.09 1.76 -25.47
N CYS A 34 3.74 0.82 -24.60
CA CYS A 34 2.43 0.74 -23.98
C CYS A 34 2.42 1.49 -22.65
N CYS A 35 1.35 2.24 -22.42
CA CYS A 35 1.08 2.86 -21.13
C CYS A 35 0.83 1.78 -20.08
N SER A 36 1.60 1.76 -19.01
CA SER A 36 1.51 0.78 -17.93
C SER A 36 0.25 0.95 -17.07
N VAL A 37 -0.44 2.10 -17.20
CA VAL A 37 -1.70 2.40 -16.49
C VAL A 37 -2.91 1.89 -17.26
N CYS A 38 -3.07 2.28 -18.53
CA CYS A 38 -4.26 1.94 -19.32
C CYS A 38 -4.06 0.81 -20.35
N ARG A 39 -2.83 0.28 -20.46
CA ARG A 39 -2.43 -0.81 -21.37
C ARG A 39 -2.61 -0.50 -22.86
N ARG A 40 -2.72 0.78 -23.23
CA ARG A 40 -2.81 1.24 -24.64
C ARG A 40 -1.49 1.84 -25.10
N GLU A 41 -1.25 1.83 -26.40
CA GLU A 41 -0.09 2.48 -27.02
C GLU A 41 0.01 3.97 -26.69
N ILE A 42 1.23 4.45 -26.47
CA ILE A 42 1.52 5.84 -26.21
C ILE A 42 1.68 6.59 -27.53
N ASN A 43 0.76 7.52 -27.78
CA ASN A 43 0.90 8.47 -28.87
C ASN A 43 1.98 9.52 -28.51
N ASN A 44 3.01 9.63 -29.35
CA ASN A 44 4.12 10.58 -29.20
C ASN A 44 3.73 12.05 -29.37
N GLU A 45 2.53 12.38 -29.84
CA GLU A 45 2.09 13.77 -30.07
C GLU A 45 1.92 14.60 -28.78
N TYR A 46 1.71 13.95 -27.64
CA TYR A 46 1.40 14.61 -26.35
C TYR A 46 2.46 14.36 -25.26
N GLY A 47 3.56 13.72 -25.64
CA GLY A 47 4.55 13.19 -24.71
C GLY A 47 3.96 12.18 -23.73
N GLY A 48 4.80 11.73 -22.81
CA GLY A 48 4.39 10.88 -21.70
C GLY A 48 5.41 10.95 -20.58
N TYR A 49 5.30 10.04 -19.62
CA TYR A 49 6.28 9.88 -18.57
C TYR A 49 7.01 8.57 -18.75
N SER A 50 8.31 8.57 -18.49
CA SER A 50 9.12 7.36 -18.36
C SER A 50 9.85 7.31 -17.04
N CYS A 51 10.03 6.10 -16.54
CA CYS A 51 10.81 5.85 -15.35
C CYS A 51 12.26 6.33 -15.49
N THR A 52 12.76 6.92 -14.41
CA THR A 52 14.15 7.37 -14.26
C THR A 52 15.09 6.28 -13.74
N GLY A 53 14.53 5.18 -13.24
CA GLY A 53 15.25 4.00 -12.76
C GLY A 53 15.98 3.27 -13.89
N LYS A 54 17.26 2.91 -13.65
CA LYS A 54 18.09 2.21 -14.62
C LYS A 54 17.48 0.85 -14.98
N GLY A 55 17.32 0.59 -16.28
CA GLY A 55 16.76 -0.67 -16.79
C GLY A 55 15.24 -0.82 -16.62
N CYS A 56 14.54 0.20 -16.12
CA CYS A 56 13.10 0.16 -15.99
C CYS A 56 12.40 0.69 -17.26
N SER A 57 11.53 -0.13 -17.84
CA SER A 57 10.76 0.21 -19.05
C SER A 57 9.41 0.86 -18.77
N TYR A 58 9.13 1.22 -17.51
CA TYR A 58 7.84 1.79 -17.14
C TYR A 58 7.60 3.11 -17.89
N ALA A 59 6.45 3.18 -18.55
CA ALA A 59 6.00 4.36 -19.27
C ALA A 59 4.49 4.55 -19.09
N ALA A 60 4.04 5.79 -19.10
CA ALA A 60 2.63 6.15 -18.99
C ALA A 60 2.29 7.35 -19.88
N HIS A 61 1.06 7.43 -20.37
CA HIS A 61 0.57 8.67 -20.98
C HIS A 61 0.63 9.81 -19.97
N SER A 62 0.87 11.04 -20.44
CA SER A 62 0.83 12.24 -19.59
C SER A 62 -0.45 12.30 -18.76
N ARG A 63 -1.60 12.10 -19.40
CA ARG A 63 -2.91 12.10 -18.74
C ARG A 63 -3.11 10.93 -17.76
N CYS A 64 -2.50 9.78 -17.98
CA CYS A 64 -2.62 8.64 -17.07
C CYS A 64 -1.75 8.82 -15.82
N ALA A 65 -0.57 9.40 -16.00
CA ALA A 65 0.36 9.66 -14.92
C ALA A 65 -0.12 10.79 -13.99
N THR A 66 -0.88 11.76 -14.51
CA THR A 66 -1.34 12.93 -13.75
C THR A 66 -2.80 12.84 -13.26
N GLN A 67 -3.39 11.65 -13.20
CA GLN A 67 -4.72 11.46 -12.60
C GLN A 67 -4.64 11.65 -11.08
N SER A 68 -5.65 12.29 -10.48
CA SER A 68 -5.65 12.63 -9.05
C SER A 68 -5.69 11.42 -8.10
N ASN A 69 -6.16 10.27 -8.56
CA ASN A 69 -6.12 9.01 -7.81
C ASN A 69 -4.77 8.28 -7.93
N VAL A 70 -3.82 8.81 -8.71
CA VAL A 70 -2.52 8.16 -9.00
C VAL A 70 -1.34 9.08 -8.69
N TRP A 71 -1.53 10.40 -8.74
CA TRP A 71 -0.52 11.43 -8.46
C TRP A 71 -1.04 12.47 -7.46
N ASP A 72 -0.16 12.93 -6.59
CA ASP A 72 -0.44 13.87 -5.48
C ASP A 72 -0.41 15.35 -5.89
N GLY A 73 -0.17 15.66 -7.17
CA GLY A 73 -0.11 17.03 -7.67
C GLY A 73 1.24 17.72 -7.48
N LYS A 74 2.26 17.05 -6.93
CA LYS A 74 3.58 17.65 -6.69
C LYS A 74 4.56 17.38 -7.83
N ASP A 75 5.21 18.45 -8.30
CA ASP A 75 6.42 18.33 -9.12
C ASP A 75 7.62 18.16 -8.19
N LEU A 76 8.42 17.14 -8.45
CA LEU A 76 9.58 16.72 -7.67
C LEU A 76 10.89 17.06 -8.38
N GLU A 77 10.84 17.93 -9.40
CA GLU A 77 12.04 18.49 -10.02
C GLU A 77 12.90 19.18 -8.95
N ASN A 78 14.19 18.85 -8.91
CA ASN A 78 15.17 19.36 -7.93
C ASN A 78 14.89 18.98 -6.47
N VAL A 79 13.86 18.18 -6.19
CA VAL A 79 13.64 17.62 -4.86
C VAL A 79 14.49 16.35 -4.74
N PRO A 80 15.39 16.21 -3.75
CA PRO A 80 16.11 14.96 -3.54
C PRO A 80 15.15 13.78 -3.33
N GLU A 81 15.55 12.57 -3.72
CA GLU A 81 14.80 11.36 -3.41
C GLU A 81 15.10 10.95 -1.97
N GLU A 82 14.07 10.96 -1.13
CA GLU A 82 14.16 10.47 0.24
C GLU A 82 14.07 8.94 0.23
N VAL A 83 14.96 8.28 0.96
CA VAL A 83 14.90 6.83 1.14
C VAL A 83 13.78 6.53 2.13
N GLU A 84 12.78 5.79 1.69
CA GLU A 84 11.73 5.30 2.58
C GLU A 84 12.33 4.22 3.48
N GLU A 85 12.40 4.50 4.79
CA GLU A 85 12.84 3.51 5.77
C GLU A 85 11.81 2.38 5.87
N GLU A 86 12.23 1.17 5.50
CA GLU A 86 11.47 -0.05 5.73
C GLU A 86 11.53 -0.40 7.22
N VAL A 87 10.42 -0.18 7.92
CA VAL A 87 10.29 -0.55 9.32
C VAL A 87 9.62 -1.91 9.41
N GLU A 88 10.33 -2.89 9.98
CA GLU A 88 9.77 -4.24 10.18
C GLU A 88 8.53 -4.20 11.10
N PRO A 89 7.53 -5.06 10.85
CA PRO A 89 6.33 -5.13 11.68
C PRO A 89 6.56 -5.80 13.04
N PHE A 90 7.67 -6.51 13.23
CA PHE A 90 7.98 -7.14 14.51
C PHE A 90 9.47 -7.37 14.66
N VAL A 91 9.92 -7.53 15.90
CA VAL A 91 11.26 -7.99 16.23
C VAL A 91 11.20 -9.48 16.54
N ARG A 92 12.13 -10.26 15.98
CA ARG A 92 12.29 -11.69 16.32
C ARG A 92 13.10 -11.82 17.62
N ILE A 93 12.45 -12.32 18.67
CA ILE A 93 13.09 -12.54 19.98
C ILE A 93 13.84 -13.87 20.01
N SER A 94 13.23 -14.91 19.44
CA SER A 94 13.84 -16.24 19.26
C SER A 94 13.08 -17.04 18.19
N SER A 95 13.46 -18.30 17.96
CA SER A 95 12.82 -19.16 16.96
C SER A 95 11.31 -19.27 17.18
N GLY A 96 10.52 -18.71 16.27
CA GLY A 96 9.06 -18.69 16.34
C GLY A 96 8.49 -17.79 17.44
N ILE A 97 9.26 -16.87 18.02
CA ILE A 97 8.76 -15.89 19.01
C ILE A 97 9.05 -14.47 18.52
N ILE A 98 8.01 -13.65 18.44
CA ILE A 98 8.08 -12.27 17.97
C ILE A 98 7.49 -11.29 18.98
N GLN A 99 7.97 -10.05 18.92
CA GLN A 99 7.34 -8.89 19.55
C GLN A 99 6.76 -8.01 18.44
N HIS A 100 5.43 -7.96 18.34
CA HIS A 100 4.73 -7.28 17.25
C HIS A 100 4.47 -5.82 17.59
N PHE A 101 4.65 -4.89 16.63
CA PHE A 101 4.55 -3.44 16.87
C PHE A 101 3.16 -2.96 17.34
N ARG A 102 2.12 -3.78 17.16
CA ARG A 102 0.75 -3.52 17.63
C ARG A 102 0.41 -4.26 18.91
N HIS A 103 1.35 -5.02 19.45
CA HIS A 103 1.20 -5.81 20.65
C HIS A 103 2.56 -5.93 21.36
N GLU A 104 3.15 -4.78 21.69
CA GLU A 104 4.55 -4.69 22.16
C GLU A 104 4.73 -5.19 23.59
N ASP A 105 3.70 -5.13 24.43
CA ASP A 105 3.77 -5.53 25.83
C ASP A 105 3.94 -7.05 26.02
N HIS A 106 3.63 -7.83 24.98
CA HIS A 106 3.61 -9.28 25.03
C HIS A 106 4.37 -9.90 23.86
N HIS A 107 4.71 -11.18 24.02
CA HIS A 107 5.35 -11.95 22.97
C HIS A 107 4.36 -12.91 22.34
N MET A 108 4.45 -13.04 21.01
CA MET A 108 3.63 -13.95 20.25
C MET A 108 4.45 -15.14 19.77
N ARG A 109 3.86 -16.33 19.84
CA ARG A 109 4.47 -17.59 19.42
C ARG A 109 3.84 -18.08 18.12
N LEU A 110 4.70 -18.50 17.19
CA LEU A 110 4.32 -19.18 15.96
C LEU A 110 3.71 -20.54 16.29
N ASN A 111 2.54 -20.77 15.73
CA ASN A 111 1.80 -22.01 15.77
C ASN A 111 1.76 -22.56 14.36
N GLU A 112 2.49 -23.65 14.13
CA GLU A 112 2.47 -24.34 12.85
C GLU A 112 1.20 -25.17 12.70
N ASP A 113 0.69 -25.22 11.47
CA ASP A 113 -0.51 -25.98 11.11
C ASP A 113 -0.20 -27.49 11.06
N THR A 114 -0.16 -28.12 12.23
CA THR A 114 0.10 -29.55 12.41
C THR A 114 -1.20 -30.33 12.58
N ASN A 115 -2.11 -30.25 11.60
CA ASN A 115 -3.30 -31.11 11.51
C ASN A 115 -4.24 -30.97 12.73
N ARG A 116 -4.56 -29.72 13.08
CA ARG A 116 -5.36 -29.37 14.27
C ARG A 116 -6.86 -29.60 14.00
N GLU A 117 -7.60 -29.95 15.04
CA GLU A 117 -9.07 -29.88 15.00
C GLU A 117 -9.49 -28.42 14.83
N TYR A 118 -10.48 -28.18 13.98
CA TYR A 118 -11.02 -26.84 13.72
C TYR A 118 -11.52 -26.21 15.02
N ASP A 119 -10.99 -25.01 15.31
CA ASP A 119 -11.39 -24.20 16.46
C ASP A 119 -12.01 -22.91 15.93
N ASP A 120 -13.34 -22.90 15.80
CA ASP A 120 -14.11 -21.77 15.26
C ASP A 120 -13.98 -20.49 16.12
N ASP A 121 -13.46 -20.60 17.34
CA ASP A 121 -13.30 -19.47 18.26
C ASP A 121 -12.03 -18.65 17.98
N LYS A 122 -11.09 -19.16 17.17
CA LYS A 122 -9.86 -18.43 16.83
C LYS A 122 -10.07 -17.48 15.66
N GLN A 123 -10.09 -16.18 15.95
CA GLN A 123 -10.15 -15.10 14.97
C GLN A 123 -8.85 -14.30 14.94
N CYS A 124 -8.39 -13.91 13.74
CA CYS A 124 -7.27 -12.99 13.58
C CYS A 124 -7.68 -11.55 13.86
N GLN A 125 -6.96 -10.87 14.74
CA GLN A 125 -7.25 -9.49 15.14
C GLN A 125 -6.86 -8.45 14.08
N ALA A 126 -6.10 -8.80 13.05
CA ALA A 126 -5.78 -7.87 11.96
C ALA A 126 -6.83 -7.87 10.86
N CYS A 127 -7.27 -9.05 10.39
CA CYS A 127 -8.16 -9.17 9.25
C CYS A 127 -9.60 -9.56 9.63
N ILE A 128 -9.85 -9.89 10.91
CA ILE A 128 -11.17 -10.26 11.46
C ILE A 128 -11.75 -11.52 10.80
N THR A 129 -10.89 -12.36 10.22
CA THR A 129 -11.28 -13.68 9.70
C THR A 129 -10.78 -14.78 10.62
N SER A 130 -11.48 -15.92 10.63
CA SER A 130 -11.11 -17.07 11.44
C SER A 130 -9.79 -17.69 10.97
N ILE A 131 -9.10 -18.35 11.90
CA ILE A 131 -7.88 -19.12 11.63
C ILE A 131 -8.30 -20.52 11.16
N TYR A 132 -8.64 -20.67 9.87
CA TYR A 132 -9.05 -21.96 9.32
C TYR A 132 -7.87 -22.87 8.96
N PHE A 133 -6.80 -22.31 8.41
CA PHE A 133 -5.62 -23.03 7.94
C PHE A 133 -4.39 -22.14 7.98
N GLY A 134 -3.22 -22.78 7.94
CA GLY A 134 -1.93 -22.11 7.89
C GLY A 134 -1.42 -21.65 9.25
N ASN A 135 -0.19 -21.14 9.23
CA ASN A 135 0.48 -20.72 10.44
C ASN A 135 -0.11 -19.41 10.99
N PHE A 136 -0.06 -19.27 12.30
CA PHE A 136 -0.49 -18.07 12.99
C PHE A 136 0.39 -17.81 14.20
N TYR A 137 0.42 -16.55 14.62
CA TYR A 137 1.02 -16.14 15.88
C TYR A 137 -0.08 -16.01 16.93
N SER A 138 0.13 -16.60 18.10
CA SER A 138 -0.74 -16.38 19.26
C SER A 138 0.07 -15.75 20.39
N CYS A 139 -0.49 -14.75 21.05
CA CYS A 139 0.09 -14.18 22.25
C CYS A 139 0.21 -15.25 23.34
N MET A 140 1.29 -15.17 24.14
CA MET A 140 1.53 -16.10 25.24
C MET A 140 0.80 -15.70 26.53
N GLN A 141 0.19 -14.52 26.57
CA GLN A 141 -0.43 -13.92 27.76
C GLN A 141 -1.92 -13.58 27.61
N CYS A 142 -2.42 -13.42 26.38
CA CYS A 142 -3.82 -13.10 26.10
C CYS A 142 -4.30 -13.72 24.78
N ASP A 143 -5.58 -13.51 24.44
CA ASP A 143 -6.21 -14.12 23.26
C ASP A 143 -5.92 -13.38 21.94
N PHE A 144 -4.83 -12.59 21.89
CA PHE A 144 -4.43 -11.88 20.69
C PHE A 144 -3.77 -12.82 19.67
N ILE A 145 -4.35 -12.91 18.47
CA ILE A 145 -3.98 -13.87 17.43
C ILE A 145 -3.82 -13.14 16.08
N LEU A 146 -2.81 -13.51 15.32
CA LEU A 146 -2.61 -13.00 13.96
C LEU A 146 -2.30 -14.17 13.03
N HIS A 147 -2.89 -14.23 11.83
CA HIS A 147 -2.31 -15.06 10.77
C HIS A 147 -0.84 -14.69 10.57
N GLU A 148 0.00 -15.63 10.16
CA GLU A 148 1.41 -15.35 9.85
C GLU A 148 1.52 -14.20 8.83
N ASN A 149 0.72 -14.21 7.78
CA ASN A 149 0.70 -13.13 6.78
C ASN A 149 0.24 -11.79 7.37
N CYS A 150 -0.69 -11.81 8.34
CA CYS A 150 -1.17 -10.60 9.00
C CYS A 150 -0.10 -9.99 9.93
N ALA A 151 0.70 -10.82 10.59
CA ALA A 151 1.83 -10.37 11.39
C ALA A 151 2.95 -9.76 10.52
N ASN A 152 3.07 -10.19 9.26
CA ASN A 152 4.07 -9.70 8.30
C ASN A 152 3.60 -8.51 7.46
N LEU A 153 2.42 -7.92 7.74
CA LEU A 153 1.95 -6.76 6.99
C LEU A 153 2.92 -5.59 7.15
N SER A 154 3.34 -5.00 6.02
CA SER A 154 4.19 -3.82 6.01
C SER A 154 3.52 -2.67 6.75
N ARG A 155 4.30 -1.91 7.54
CA ARG A 155 3.77 -0.77 8.29
C ARG A 155 3.36 0.40 7.39
N LYS A 156 3.91 0.45 6.17
CA LYS A 156 3.61 1.46 5.16
C LYS A 156 3.50 0.80 3.79
N ILE A 157 2.56 1.25 2.97
CA ILE A 157 2.37 0.78 1.60
C ILE A 157 2.02 1.92 0.64
N HIS A 158 2.33 1.73 -0.63
CA HIS A 158 1.72 2.50 -1.73
C HIS A 158 0.53 1.72 -2.26
N HIS A 159 -0.61 2.39 -2.44
CA HIS A 159 -1.83 1.75 -2.91
C HIS A 159 -2.15 2.19 -4.35
N PRO A 160 -2.41 1.29 -5.33
CA PRO A 160 -2.51 1.65 -6.75
C PRO A 160 -3.56 2.71 -7.13
N ILE A 161 -4.57 2.93 -6.26
CA ILE A 161 -5.66 3.90 -6.46
C ILE A 161 -5.58 5.10 -5.49
N HIS A 162 -4.46 5.28 -4.80
CA HIS A 162 -4.24 6.43 -3.93
C HIS A 162 -2.80 6.94 -4.00
N PRO A 163 -2.56 8.24 -4.26
CA PRO A 163 -1.22 8.76 -4.50
C PRO A 163 -0.29 8.78 -3.27
N HIS A 164 -0.87 8.88 -2.07
CA HIS A 164 -0.07 9.00 -0.85
C HIS A 164 0.29 7.64 -0.26
N MET A 165 1.38 7.62 0.50
CA MET A 165 1.74 6.46 1.31
C MET A 165 0.70 6.27 2.41
N LEU A 166 0.21 5.03 2.54
CA LEU A 166 -0.69 4.64 3.60
C LEU A 166 0.09 4.01 4.75
N THR A 167 -0.37 4.24 5.97
CA THR A 167 0.19 3.66 7.19
C THR A 167 -0.78 2.65 7.78
N LEU A 168 -0.25 1.54 8.29
CA LEU A 168 -1.04 0.48 8.93
C LEU A 168 -1.53 0.93 10.31
N GLY A 169 -2.82 1.26 10.39
CA GLY A 169 -3.56 1.64 11.59
C GLY A 169 -4.48 0.52 12.11
N GLY A 170 -5.45 0.91 12.93
CA GLY A 170 -6.41 0.01 13.59
C GLY A 170 -5.93 -0.48 14.95
N GLY A 171 -6.48 -1.57 15.50
CA GLY A 171 -6.14 -2.10 16.84
C GLY A 171 -7.26 -2.01 17.86
N TYR A 172 -7.23 -2.92 18.84
CA TYR A 172 -8.16 -2.89 19.97
C TYR A 172 -7.71 -1.82 20.97
N GLU A 173 -8.23 -0.60 20.85
CA GLU A 173 -8.14 0.41 21.93
C GLU A 173 -9.39 0.43 22.83
N GLY A 174 -10.31 -0.53 22.68
CA GLY A 174 -11.55 -0.59 23.49
C GLY A 174 -12.50 0.59 23.28
N VAL A 175 -12.11 1.61 22.52
CA VAL A 175 -12.90 2.78 22.17
C VAL A 175 -13.27 2.67 20.69
N LEU A 176 -14.52 2.27 20.44
CA LEU A 176 -15.12 2.41 19.12
C LEU A 176 -15.27 3.92 18.84
N HIS A 177 -14.35 4.49 18.07
CA HIS A 177 -14.62 5.78 17.44
C HIS A 177 -15.67 5.54 16.35
N TYR A 178 -16.92 5.94 16.64
CA TYR A 178 -18.09 5.82 15.76
C TYR A 178 -18.04 6.75 14.53
N LEU A 179 -16.89 7.29 14.17
CA LEU A 179 -16.75 8.08 12.96
C LEU A 179 -16.71 7.12 11.77
N GLU A 180 -17.54 7.43 10.79
CA GLU A 180 -18.02 6.57 9.70
C GLU A 180 -16.94 6.31 8.64
N ASP A 181 -15.85 5.64 9.01
CA ASP A 181 -14.75 5.46 8.07
C ASP A 181 -14.97 4.21 7.21
N GLN A 182 -15.43 4.44 5.98
CA GLN A 182 -15.64 3.41 4.97
C GLN A 182 -14.33 3.07 4.27
N CYS A 183 -14.16 1.81 3.91
CA CYS A 183 -13.12 1.38 3.01
C CYS A 183 -13.37 1.96 1.61
N SER A 184 -12.41 2.71 1.07
CA SER A 184 -12.48 3.33 -0.25
C SER A 184 -12.54 2.31 -1.40
N ALA A 185 -12.27 1.02 -1.15
CA ALA A 185 -12.30 -0.04 -2.15
C ALA A 185 -13.62 -0.84 -2.15
N CYS A 186 -14.15 -1.20 -0.98
CA CYS A 186 -15.34 -2.06 -0.86
C CYS A 186 -16.56 -1.35 -0.27
N PHE A 187 -16.42 -0.07 0.12
CA PHE A 187 -17.45 0.78 0.73
C PHE A 187 -18.06 0.23 2.03
N SER A 188 -17.45 -0.82 2.59
CA SER A 188 -17.83 -1.37 3.89
C SER A 188 -17.04 -0.70 5.01
N ILE A 189 -17.63 -0.60 6.19
CA ILE A 189 -17.05 0.11 7.34
C ILE A 189 -15.77 -0.62 7.82
N CYS A 190 -14.71 0.14 8.10
CA CYS A 190 -13.50 -0.35 8.78
C CYS A 190 -13.74 -0.45 10.29
N ARG A 191 -14.72 -1.25 10.73
CA ARG A 191 -15.19 -1.28 12.14
C ARG A 191 -14.26 -2.03 13.09
N ALA A 192 -13.53 -3.03 12.58
CA ALA A 192 -12.70 -3.91 13.39
C ALA A 192 -11.44 -4.31 12.63
N GLY A 193 -10.37 -4.52 13.38
CA GLY A 193 -9.09 -5.00 12.88
C GLY A 193 -8.12 -3.92 12.47
N PHE A 194 -7.19 -4.28 11.60
CA PHE A 194 -6.20 -3.39 11.00
C PHE A 194 -6.73 -2.85 9.68
N TYR A 195 -6.28 -1.65 9.34
CA TYR A 195 -6.57 -0.99 8.08
C TYR A 195 -5.39 -0.11 7.68
N TYR A 196 -5.29 0.25 6.42
CA TYR A 196 -4.34 1.24 5.94
C TYR A 196 -5.05 2.57 5.77
N GLU A 197 -4.44 3.67 6.22
CA GLU A 197 -4.98 5.01 6.08
C GLU A 197 -3.94 6.03 5.62
N CYS A 198 -4.42 7.06 4.94
CA CYS A 198 -3.60 8.19 4.55
C CYS A 198 -3.39 9.14 5.74
N GLY A 199 -2.14 9.51 6.02
CA GLY A 199 -1.81 10.45 7.10
C GLY A 199 -1.82 11.93 6.68
N ILE A 200 -2.27 12.25 5.46
CA ILE A 200 -2.33 13.63 4.96
C ILE A 200 -3.62 14.30 5.47
N GLU A 201 -3.49 15.51 6.00
CA GLU A 201 -4.65 16.32 6.42
C GLU A 201 -5.65 16.48 5.26
N GLU A 202 -6.94 16.41 5.56
CA GLU A 202 -8.04 16.46 4.56
C GLU A 202 -8.08 15.29 3.57
N CYS A 203 -7.34 14.21 3.81
CA CYS A 203 -7.43 12.99 3.01
C CYS A 203 -8.02 11.83 3.83
N ASP A 204 -9.23 11.40 3.47
CA ASP A 204 -10.00 10.34 4.15
C ASP A 204 -9.78 8.95 3.54
N PHE A 205 -8.72 8.76 2.75
CA PHE A 205 -8.47 7.49 2.09
C PHE A 205 -8.09 6.41 3.11
N ARG A 206 -8.93 5.37 3.18
CA ARG A 206 -8.73 4.21 4.05
C ARG A 206 -9.12 2.92 3.33
N VAL A 207 -8.38 1.84 3.56
CA VAL A 207 -8.72 0.51 3.02
C VAL A 207 -8.48 -0.58 4.05
N HIS A 208 -9.32 -1.62 4.05
CA HIS A 208 -9.05 -2.84 4.82
C HIS A 208 -7.73 -3.47 4.39
N VAL A 209 -7.07 -4.21 5.29
CA VAL A 209 -5.85 -4.95 4.96
C VAL A 209 -6.06 -5.92 3.79
N GLN A 210 -7.24 -6.58 3.69
CA GLN A 210 -7.55 -7.42 2.55
C GLN A 210 -7.72 -6.61 1.26
N CYS A 211 -8.39 -5.46 1.34
CA CYS A 211 -8.59 -4.59 0.18
C CYS A 211 -7.29 -3.97 -0.33
N ALA A 212 -6.32 -3.71 0.55
CA ALA A 212 -5.01 -3.18 0.19
C ALA A 212 -4.18 -4.13 -0.69
N THR A 213 -4.48 -5.43 -0.65
CA THR A 213 -3.78 -6.45 -1.46
C THR A 213 -4.38 -6.68 -2.84
N ILE A 214 -5.53 -6.05 -3.14
CA ILE A 214 -6.18 -6.18 -4.45
C ILE A 214 -5.47 -5.24 -5.43
N SER A 215 -4.68 -5.80 -6.34
CA SER A 215 -4.15 -5.09 -7.51
C SER A 215 -5.11 -5.22 -8.70
N GLU A 216 -5.31 -4.14 -9.46
CA GLU A 216 -5.98 -4.14 -10.78
C GLU A 216 -5.29 -5.02 -11.83
#